data_AF-A0A959GSU8-F1
#
_entry.id   AF-A0A959GSU8-F1
#
_cell.length_a   1.000
_cell.length_b   1.000
_cell.length_c   1.000
_cell.angle_alpha   90.00
_cell.angle_beta   90.00
_cell.angle_gamma   90.00
#
_symmetry.space_group_name_H-M   'P 1'
#
loop_
_entity.id
_entity.type
_entity.pdbx_description
1 polymer ?
#
loop_
_entity_poly.entity_id
_entity_poly.type
_entity_poly.pdbx_seq_one_letter_code
_entity_poly.pdbx_strand_id
1 'polypeptide(L)'
;GQVPSNFANPNLSWEESETIDIGLDFGLFDNRIFASLDYYTKRNRDLLLNIPVPTAIGFSTALTNIGEVLNKGWEVELTTRNLTGKLSWTTSVNFSHNSNEVVQLGPENTPILGGAWDIPHNILMVGEPMYSIYVVQQIGILSKADIDGGAALYGNQQEGDPKYLDANGDGVISPDDRVLSGHPNPDYIWGVSNTFSYKGFDLSFLVQGQWGGVIYSTFGRAMDRTGQGFVDNALGLYRDRWRSPEDPGAGLRGKATSSFGRIKNTDWLYPNDYWRVRNITLGYNLGSLFREGLVSGARLYATAENYFGGDKYDGGFNPEAVNNDGDDYGAFPLARSIIFGVNLTF
;
A
#
# COMPACT_ATOMS: atom_id res chain seq x y z
N GLY A 1 -23.06 -9.90 -36.65
CA GLY A 1 -23.74 -8.69 -36.16
C GLY A 1 -22.87 -8.04 -35.10
N GLN A 2 -22.94 -6.73 -34.94
CA GLN A 2 -22.32 -6.06 -33.80
C GLN A 2 -23.33 -5.99 -32.66
N VAL A 3 -22.92 -6.45 -31.48
CA VAL A 3 -23.72 -6.37 -30.25
C VAL A 3 -23.22 -5.14 -29.49
N PRO A 4 -24.09 -4.24 -28.99
CA PRO A 4 -23.69 -3.14 -28.13
C PRO A 4 -22.91 -3.68 -26.92
N SER A 5 -21.70 -3.17 -26.67
CA SER A 5 -20.87 -3.66 -25.57
C SER A 5 -21.21 -3.03 -24.22
N ASN A 6 -21.90 -1.89 -24.22
CA ASN A 6 -22.11 -1.05 -23.03
C ASN A 6 -23.59 -0.64 -22.89
N PHE A 7 -24.07 -0.59 -21.65
CA PHE A 7 -25.36 0.01 -21.32
C PHE A 7 -25.26 1.54 -21.40
N ALA A 8 -26.08 2.18 -22.25
CA ALA A 8 -26.08 3.63 -22.40
C ALA A 8 -26.82 4.29 -21.22
N ASN A 9 -26.14 5.19 -20.51
CA ASN A 9 -26.72 5.98 -19.44
C ASN A 9 -26.65 7.48 -19.82
N PRO A 10 -27.76 8.11 -20.28
CA PRO A 10 -27.76 9.51 -20.66
C PRO A 10 -27.73 10.47 -19.46
N ASN A 11 -27.91 9.97 -18.24
CA ASN A 11 -27.94 10.77 -17.00
C ASN A 11 -26.55 10.90 -16.35
N LEU A 12 -25.49 10.46 -17.04
CA LEU A 12 -24.14 10.59 -16.51
C LEU A 12 -23.76 12.06 -16.31
N SER A 13 -23.21 12.37 -15.15
CA SER A 13 -22.73 13.69 -14.75
C SER A 13 -21.26 13.63 -14.33
N TRP A 14 -20.71 14.79 -13.98
CA TRP A 14 -19.40 14.88 -13.35
C TRP A 14 -19.48 14.38 -11.90
N GLU A 15 -18.36 13.84 -11.42
CA GLU A 15 -18.15 13.57 -9.99
C GLU A 15 -17.96 14.91 -9.26
N GLU A 16 -18.56 15.06 -8.08
CA GLU A 16 -18.46 16.27 -7.26
C GLU A 16 -17.57 16.02 -6.04
N SER A 17 -16.73 17.00 -5.68
CA SER A 17 -15.87 16.92 -4.48
C SER A 17 -16.11 18.12 -3.59
N GLU A 18 -16.61 17.88 -2.38
CA GLU A 18 -16.78 18.88 -1.33
C GLU A 18 -15.68 18.70 -0.28
N THR A 19 -14.87 19.75 -0.04
CA THR A 19 -13.81 19.72 0.97
C THR A 19 -14.02 20.84 1.99
N ILE A 20 -14.02 20.46 3.27
CA ILE A 20 -13.92 21.38 4.40
C ILE A 20 -12.53 21.21 4.99
N ASP A 21 -11.83 22.32 5.19
CA ASP A 21 -10.47 22.37 5.72
C ASP A 21 -10.39 23.46 6.81
N ILE A 22 -9.78 23.13 7.94
CA ILE A 22 -9.57 24.01 9.08
C ILE A 22 -8.11 23.90 9.51
N GLY A 23 -7.35 24.96 9.24
CA GLY A 23 -5.94 25.08 9.62
C GLY A 23 -5.70 26.02 10.80
N LEU A 24 -4.67 25.72 11.59
CA LEU A 24 -4.14 26.57 12.66
C LEU A 24 -2.61 26.67 12.54
N ASP A 25 -2.13 27.89 12.27
CA ASP A 25 -0.71 28.21 12.25
C ASP A 25 -0.25 28.88 13.54
N PHE A 26 0.91 28.47 14.04
CA PHE A 26 1.55 29.14 15.17
C PHE A 26 3.06 29.27 15.01
N GLY A 27 3.56 30.45 15.37
CA GLY A 27 4.98 30.79 15.36
C GLY A 27 5.42 31.32 16.72
N LEU A 28 6.50 30.76 17.26
CA LEU A 28 7.10 31.16 18.53
C LEU A 28 8.56 31.57 18.34
N PHE A 29 9.03 32.50 19.17
CA PHE A 29 10.42 32.96 19.23
C PHE A 29 10.94 33.43 17.85
N ASP A 30 10.27 34.41 17.24
CA ASP A 30 10.59 34.89 15.88
C ASP A 30 10.58 33.76 14.84
N ASN A 31 9.55 32.90 14.93
CA ASN A 31 9.37 31.68 14.12
C ASN A 31 10.48 30.65 14.27
N ARG A 32 11.29 30.68 15.34
CA ARG A 32 12.26 29.60 15.59
C ARG A 32 11.56 28.25 15.77
N ILE A 33 10.33 28.26 16.28
CA ILE A 33 9.42 27.11 16.26
C ILE A 33 8.20 27.56 15.47
N PHE A 34 7.94 26.90 14.35
CA PHE A 34 6.75 27.09 13.54
C PHE A 34 6.03 25.76 13.44
N ALA A 35 4.72 25.74 13.63
CA ALA A 35 3.94 24.56 13.33
C ALA A 35 2.58 24.94 12.74
N SER A 36 2.08 24.03 11.93
CA SER A 36 0.79 24.08 11.27
C SER A 36 0.04 22.80 11.60
N LEU A 37 -1.24 22.94 11.94
CA LEU A 37 -2.15 21.83 12.18
C LEU A 37 -3.36 22.03 11.28
N ASP A 38 -3.59 21.08 10.38
CA ASP A 38 -4.74 21.06 9.49
C ASP A 38 -5.64 19.88 9.86
N TYR A 39 -6.94 20.11 9.81
CA TYR A 39 -7.95 19.06 9.86
C TYR A 39 -8.87 19.23 8.66
N TYR A 40 -9.07 18.14 7.91
CA TYR A 40 -9.89 18.18 6.71
C TYR A 40 -10.94 17.07 6.68
N THR A 41 -11.99 17.35 5.93
CA THR A 41 -13.00 16.38 5.53
C THR A 41 -13.30 16.60 4.05
N LYS A 42 -12.99 15.60 3.23
CA LYS A 42 -13.25 15.59 1.79
C LYS A 42 -14.29 14.53 1.47
N ARG A 43 -15.37 14.92 0.83
CA ARG A 43 -16.49 14.05 0.44
C ARG A 43 -16.63 14.10 -1.07
N ASN A 44 -16.35 12.98 -1.74
CA ASN A 44 -16.57 12.86 -3.18
C ASN A 44 -17.90 12.15 -3.41
N ARG A 45 -18.80 12.78 -4.17
CA ARG A 45 -20.14 12.32 -4.51
C ARG A 45 -20.24 12.05 -6.00
N ASP A 46 -21.29 11.34 -6.38
CA ASP A 46 -21.62 11.06 -7.77
C ASP A 46 -20.48 10.34 -8.51
N LEU A 47 -19.73 9.49 -7.79
CA LEU A 47 -18.63 8.72 -8.37
C LEU A 47 -19.15 7.78 -9.44
N LEU A 48 -18.42 7.69 -10.54
CA LEU A 48 -18.72 6.84 -11.68
C LEU A 48 -18.29 5.40 -11.39
N LEU A 49 -19.27 4.54 -11.11
CA LEU A 49 -19.05 3.14 -10.81
C LEU A 49 -19.77 2.24 -11.81
N ASN A 50 -19.09 1.16 -12.21
CA ASN A 50 -19.75 0.06 -12.90
C ASN A 50 -20.45 -0.81 -11.85
N ILE A 51 -21.79 -0.74 -11.81
CA ILE A 51 -22.58 -1.59 -10.93
C ILE A 51 -23.10 -2.82 -11.66
N PRO A 52 -23.22 -3.97 -10.98
CA PRO A 52 -23.96 -5.11 -11.50
C PRO A 52 -25.39 -4.73 -11.87
N VAL A 53 -25.87 -5.19 -13.03
CA VAL A 53 -27.27 -5.06 -13.44
C VAL A 53 -27.84 -6.43 -13.81
N PRO A 54 -29.17 -6.65 -13.72
CA PRO A 54 -29.77 -7.93 -14.09
C PRO A 54 -29.43 -8.33 -15.52
N THR A 55 -28.84 -9.51 -15.72
CA THR A 55 -28.37 -9.96 -17.05
C THR A 55 -29.48 -10.14 -18.09
N ALA A 56 -30.74 -10.16 -17.66
CA ALA A 56 -31.93 -10.24 -18.51
C ALA A 56 -32.01 -9.09 -19.55
N ILE A 57 -31.39 -7.93 -19.29
CA ILE A 57 -31.33 -6.81 -20.23
C ILE A 57 -30.15 -6.89 -21.22
N GLY A 58 -29.40 -7.99 -21.23
CA GLY A 58 -28.29 -8.23 -22.16
C GLY A 58 -26.96 -7.60 -21.77
N PHE A 59 -26.88 -6.98 -20.58
CA PHE A 59 -25.66 -6.40 -19.99
C PHE A 59 -25.46 -6.95 -18.59
N SER A 60 -24.20 -7.10 -18.15
CA SER A 60 -23.85 -7.53 -16.79
C SER A 60 -23.55 -6.37 -15.85
N THR A 61 -23.20 -5.19 -16.39
CA THR A 61 -22.91 -3.98 -15.62
C THR A 61 -23.43 -2.71 -16.33
N ALA A 62 -23.62 -1.64 -15.57
CA ALA A 62 -23.90 -0.30 -16.08
C ALA A 62 -23.06 0.75 -15.34
N LEU A 63 -22.53 1.73 -16.08
CA LEU A 63 -21.82 2.87 -15.50
C LEU A 63 -22.84 3.91 -15.01
N THR A 64 -22.68 4.39 -13.78
CA THR A 64 -23.57 5.39 -13.19
C THR A 64 -22.90 6.19 -12.07
N ASN A 65 -23.36 7.43 -11.85
CA ASN A 65 -22.92 8.34 -10.79
C ASN A 65 -23.62 8.01 -9.46
N ILE A 66 -23.09 7.07 -8.68
CA ILE A 66 -23.79 6.61 -7.47
C ILE A 66 -22.90 6.26 -6.28
N GLY A 67 -21.57 6.37 -6.45
CA GLY A 67 -20.64 6.15 -5.36
C GLY A 67 -20.43 7.41 -4.54
N GLU A 68 -20.27 7.24 -3.24
CA GLU A 68 -19.83 8.31 -2.34
C GLU A 68 -18.71 7.79 -1.44
N VAL A 69 -17.62 8.56 -1.34
CA VAL A 69 -16.50 8.24 -0.46
C VAL A 69 -16.13 9.45 0.38
N LEU A 70 -15.64 9.18 1.58
CA LEU A 70 -15.29 10.17 2.58
C LEU A 70 -13.85 9.96 3.01
N ASN A 71 -13.07 11.02 2.93
CA ASN A 71 -11.73 11.12 3.48
C ASN A 71 -11.75 12.11 4.64
N LYS A 72 -11.23 11.70 5.79
CA LYS A 72 -11.11 12.54 6.98
C LYS A 72 -9.71 12.37 7.53
N GLY A 73 -9.05 13.47 7.81
CA GLY A 73 -7.67 13.41 8.22
C GLY A 73 -7.22 14.67 8.94
N TRP A 74 -6.00 14.57 9.44
CA TRP A 74 -5.28 15.70 9.97
C TRP A 74 -3.82 15.63 9.53
N GLU A 75 -3.21 16.80 9.44
CA GLU A 75 -1.81 16.97 9.07
C GLU A 75 -1.15 17.90 10.09
N VAL A 76 0.04 17.51 10.54
CA VAL A 76 0.87 18.30 11.44
C VAL A 76 2.19 18.54 10.76
N GLU A 77 2.53 19.82 10.60
CA GLU A 77 3.86 20.25 10.20
C GLU A 77 4.55 20.96 11.36
N LEU A 78 5.80 20.62 11.64
CA LEU A 78 6.62 21.27 12.65
C LEU A 78 7.99 21.59 12.07
N THR A 79 8.35 22.86 12.02
CA THR A 79 9.69 23.33 11.67
C THR A 79 10.36 23.99 12.87
N THR A 80 11.55 23.53 13.20
CA THR A 80 12.37 24.04 14.31
C THR A 80 13.73 24.50 13.79
N ARG A 81 14.06 25.77 14.01
CA ARG A 81 15.40 26.32 13.80
C ARG A 81 16.23 26.08 15.05
N ASN A 82 16.74 24.87 15.19
CA ASN A 82 17.48 24.41 16.36
C ASN A 82 18.71 25.29 16.64
N LEU A 83 19.47 25.65 15.59
CA LEU A 83 20.61 26.55 15.66
C LEU A 83 20.57 27.58 14.53
N THR A 84 20.90 28.84 14.82
CA THR A 84 20.87 29.97 13.87
C THR A 84 22.20 30.71 13.74
N GLY A 85 23.27 30.18 14.35
CA GLY A 85 24.59 30.80 14.36
C GLY A 85 25.46 30.38 13.17
N LYS A 86 26.78 30.37 13.38
CA LYS A 86 27.77 29.90 12.38
C LYS A 86 27.51 28.46 11.92
N LEU A 87 27.01 27.64 12.84
CA LEU A 87 26.35 26.37 12.53
C LEU A 87 24.85 26.67 12.55
N SER A 88 24.19 26.49 11.41
CA SER A 88 22.73 26.48 11.35
C SER A 88 22.24 25.04 11.32
N TRP A 89 21.13 24.78 12.01
CA TRP A 89 20.45 23.49 11.98
C TRP A 89 18.95 23.73 12.02
N THR A 90 18.25 23.22 11.02
CA THR A 90 16.80 23.19 10.95
C THR A 90 16.31 21.75 10.85
N THR A 91 15.26 21.43 11.60
CA THR A 91 14.53 20.18 11.48
C THR A 91 13.09 20.50 11.06
N SER A 92 12.58 19.82 10.05
CA SER A 92 11.18 19.88 9.65
C SER A 92 10.57 18.48 9.71
N VAL A 93 9.42 18.36 10.36
CA VAL A 93 8.66 17.13 10.56
C VAL A 93 7.29 17.34 9.92
N ASN A 94 6.82 16.36 9.14
CA ASN A 94 5.42 16.21 8.79
C ASN A 94 4.90 14.89 9.34
N PHE A 95 3.65 14.90 9.77
CA PHE A 95 2.95 13.73 10.26
C PHE A 95 1.47 13.86 9.91
N SER A 96 0.91 12.85 9.24
CA SER A 96 -0.49 12.88 8.83
C SER A 96 -1.18 11.55 9.06
N HIS A 97 -2.50 11.65 9.20
CA HIS A 97 -3.43 10.52 9.25
C HIS A 97 -4.59 10.82 8.31
N ASN A 98 -5.02 9.82 7.54
CA ASN A 98 -6.19 9.91 6.69
C ASN A 98 -6.97 8.61 6.74
N SER A 99 -8.19 8.68 7.26
CA SER A 99 -9.18 7.61 7.16
C SER A 99 -9.97 7.77 5.88
N ASN A 100 -10.15 6.67 5.15
CA ASN A 100 -11.04 6.59 3.99
C ASN A 100 -12.23 5.68 4.32
N GLU A 101 -13.41 6.03 3.83
CA GLU A 101 -14.65 5.29 4.06
C GLU A 101 -15.53 5.35 2.82
N VAL A 102 -16.07 4.21 2.39
CA VAL A 102 -17.15 4.16 1.40
C VAL A 102 -18.45 4.49 2.10
N VAL A 103 -19.11 5.58 1.70
CA VAL A 103 -20.35 6.07 2.33
C VAL A 103 -21.59 5.52 1.64
N GLN A 104 -21.55 5.36 0.31
CA GLN A 104 -22.69 4.90 -0.47
C GLN A 104 -22.24 4.14 -1.73
N LEU A 105 -22.97 3.08 -2.06
CA LEU A 105 -22.81 2.28 -3.29
C LEU A 105 -24.17 2.05 -3.95
N GLY A 106 -24.72 3.11 -4.55
CA GLY A 106 -26.05 3.05 -5.14
C GLY A 106 -27.18 2.82 -4.14
N PRO A 107 -28.41 2.59 -4.63
CA PRO A 107 -29.60 2.57 -3.78
C PRO A 107 -29.63 1.44 -2.76
N GLU A 108 -29.04 0.29 -3.09
CA GLU A 108 -29.05 -0.92 -2.25
C GLU A 108 -27.75 -1.10 -1.46
N ASN A 109 -26.74 -0.22 -1.68
CA ASN A 109 -25.41 -0.33 -1.08
C ASN A 109 -24.76 -1.71 -1.29
N THR A 110 -25.10 -2.37 -2.40
CA THR A 110 -24.61 -3.72 -2.72
C THR A 110 -23.09 -3.69 -2.83
N PRO A 111 -22.37 -4.50 -2.03
CA PRO A 111 -20.92 -4.55 -2.09
C PRO A 111 -20.41 -4.92 -3.48
N ILE A 112 -19.36 -4.24 -3.93
CA ILE A 112 -18.75 -4.49 -5.24
C ILE A 112 -17.45 -5.23 -5.02
N LEU A 113 -17.43 -6.51 -5.38
CA LEU A 113 -16.21 -7.30 -5.40
C LEU A 113 -15.31 -6.78 -6.53
N GLY A 114 -14.07 -6.46 -6.18
CA GLY A 114 -13.05 -6.01 -7.12
C GLY A 114 -11.84 -6.92 -7.12
N GLY A 115 -10.78 -6.43 -7.74
CA GLY A 115 -9.44 -7.01 -7.66
C GLY A 115 -8.93 -7.37 -9.04
N ALA A 116 -7.61 -7.36 -9.17
CA ALA A 116 -6.98 -7.58 -10.46
C ALA A 116 -6.89 -9.08 -10.84
N TRP A 117 -6.94 -9.33 -12.15
CA TRP A 117 -6.63 -10.58 -12.82
C TRP A 117 -7.60 -11.74 -12.65
N ASP A 118 -7.39 -12.60 -11.64
CA ASP A 118 -7.95 -13.95 -11.63
C ASP A 118 -9.12 -14.12 -10.67
N ILE A 119 -8.91 -13.75 -9.40
CA ILE A 119 -9.89 -13.97 -8.34
C ILE A 119 -10.07 -12.66 -7.58
N PRO A 120 -11.32 -12.16 -7.49
CA PRO A 120 -11.64 -11.00 -6.66
C PRO A 120 -11.15 -11.19 -5.21
N HIS A 121 -10.49 -10.18 -4.67
CA HIS A 121 -9.83 -10.27 -3.35
C HIS A 121 -9.87 -8.96 -2.55
N ASN A 122 -10.51 -7.94 -3.09
CA ASN A 122 -10.88 -6.74 -2.37
C ASN A 122 -12.37 -6.44 -2.62
N ILE A 123 -12.91 -5.51 -1.83
CA ILE A 123 -14.32 -5.15 -1.87
C ILE A 123 -14.48 -3.65 -1.64
N LEU A 124 -15.45 -3.06 -2.35
CA LEU A 124 -16.06 -1.82 -1.93
C LEU A 124 -17.31 -2.17 -1.12
N MET A 125 -17.35 -1.76 0.14
CA MET A 125 -18.45 -2.03 1.06
C MET A 125 -18.70 -0.77 1.88
N VAL A 126 -19.97 -0.37 2.02
CA VAL A 126 -20.33 0.80 2.83
C VAL A 126 -19.89 0.62 4.28
N GLY A 127 -19.25 1.65 4.84
CA GLY A 127 -18.66 1.66 6.18
C GLY A 127 -17.20 1.19 6.23
N GLU A 128 -16.69 0.61 5.14
CA GLU A 128 -15.31 0.12 5.08
C GLU A 128 -14.43 1.04 4.22
N PRO A 129 -13.10 1.08 4.44
CA PRO A 129 -12.17 1.75 3.55
C PRO A 129 -12.26 1.21 2.12
N MET A 130 -12.03 2.07 1.14
CA MET A 130 -11.89 1.65 -0.25
C MET A 130 -10.79 0.60 -0.39
N TYR A 131 -11.03 -0.36 -1.27
CA TYR A 131 -10.14 -1.47 -1.55
C TYR A 131 -9.82 -2.33 -0.32
N SER A 132 -10.75 -2.40 0.65
CA SER A 132 -10.67 -3.33 1.77
C SER A 132 -10.47 -4.75 1.27
N ILE A 133 -9.50 -5.44 1.84
CA ILE A 133 -9.15 -6.80 1.49
C ILE A 133 -10.25 -7.74 1.97
N TYR A 134 -10.73 -8.59 1.07
CA TYR A 134 -11.82 -9.53 1.33
C TYR A 134 -11.48 -10.91 0.77
N VAL A 135 -10.95 -11.77 1.65
CA VAL A 135 -10.34 -13.06 1.30
C VAL A 135 -10.65 -14.12 2.35
N VAL A 136 -10.41 -15.39 2.04
CA VAL A 136 -10.60 -16.47 3.02
C VAL A 136 -9.45 -16.48 4.02
N GLN A 137 -9.72 -16.71 5.30
CA GLN A 137 -8.68 -16.75 6.31
C GLN A 137 -7.96 -18.10 6.31
N GLN A 138 -6.64 -18.10 6.17
CA GLN A 138 -5.81 -19.28 6.43
C GLN A 138 -5.48 -19.35 7.93
N ILE A 139 -5.83 -20.46 8.56
CA ILE A 139 -5.72 -20.69 10.00
C ILE A 139 -4.69 -21.77 10.37
N GLY A 140 -3.90 -22.21 9.39
CA GLY A 140 -2.80 -23.15 9.59
C GLY A 140 -2.60 -24.08 8.41
N ILE A 141 -1.97 -25.22 8.67
CA ILE A 141 -1.80 -26.31 7.71
C ILE A 141 -2.70 -27.47 8.15
N LEU A 142 -3.42 -28.05 7.19
CA LEU A 142 -4.40 -29.09 7.40
C LEU A 142 -3.70 -30.38 7.84
N SER A 143 -4.04 -30.88 9.02
CA SER A 143 -3.55 -32.15 9.55
C SER A 143 -4.48 -33.32 9.21
N LYS A 144 -3.98 -34.56 9.30
CA LYS A 144 -4.86 -35.74 9.17
C LYS A 144 -5.98 -35.76 10.21
N ALA A 145 -5.71 -35.29 11.43
CA ALA A 145 -6.69 -35.22 12.50
C ALA A 145 -7.82 -34.22 12.19
N ASP A 146 -7.50 -33.10 11.52
CA ASP A 146 -8.52 -32.15 11.06
C ASP A 146 -9.46 -32.79 10.04
N ILE A 147 -8.90 -33.51 9.06
CA ILE A 147 -9.66 -34.18 8.01
C ILE A 147 -10.57 -35.26 8.62
N ASP A 148 -10.02 -36.10 9.49
CA ASP A 148 -10.79 -37.16 10.17
C ASP A 148 -11.84 -36.60 11.13
N GLY A 149 -11.59 -35.41 11.68
CA GLY A 149 -12.53 -34.64 12.49
C GLY A 149 -13.62 -33.92 11.69
N GLY A 150 -13.60 -34.00 10.35
CA GLY A 150 -14.61 -33.39 9.48
C GLY A 150 -14.42 -31.89 9.26
N ALA A 151 -13.17 -31.39 9.28
CA ALA A 151 -12.89 -30.00 8.90
C ALA A 151 -13.44 -29.70 7.50
N ALA A 152 -14.02 -28.51 7.33
CA ALA A 152 -14.46 -28.02 6.04
C ALA A 152 -13.27 -27.96 5.06
N LEU A 153 -13.49 -28.42 3.83
CA LEU A 153 -12.46 -28.52 2.80
C LEU A 153 -12.82 -27.69 1.58
N TYR A 154 -11.80 -27.11 0.95
CA TYR A 154 -11.91 -26.50 -0.37
C TYR A 154 -11.56 -27.52 -1.45
N GLY A 155 -12.57 -28.10 -2.09
CA GLY A 155 -12.35 -29.16 -3.09
C GLY A 155 -11.68 -30.40 -2.47
N ASN A 156 -10.61 -30.89 -3.10
CA ASN A 156 -9.93 -32.12 -2.70
C ASN A 156 -8.67 -31.85 -1.86
N GLN A 157 -8.75 -30.93 -0.90
CA GLN A 157 -7.66 -30.68 0.04
C GLN A 157 -7.27 -31.96 0.78
N GLN A 158 -5.97 -32.10 1.04
CA GLN A 158 -5.35 -33.23 1.70
C GLN A 158 -4.44 -32.72 2.82
N GLU A 159 -3.91 -33.65 3.61
CA GLU A 159 -2.91 -33.31 4.63
C GLU A 159 -1.74 -32.52 4.02
N GLY A 160 -1.28 -31.51 4.74
CA GLY A 160 -0.23 -30.59 4.30
C GLY A 160 -0.69 -29.45 3.41
N ASP A 161 -1.97 -29.40 3.01
CA ASP A 161 -2.56 -28.24 2.34
C ASP A 161 -2.91 -27.13 3.35
N PRO A 162 -3.09 -25.88 2.91
CA PRO A 162 -3.63 -24.81 3.75
C PRO A 162 -4.94 -25.20 4.44
N LYS A 163 -5.07 -24.90 5.74
CA LYS A 163 -6.32 -24.99 6.47
C LYS A 163 -7.02 -23.65 6.46
N TYR A 164 -8.27 -23.61 6.02
CA TYR A 164 -9.07 -22.39 5.94
C TYR A 164 -10.12 -22.33 7.04
N LEU A 165 -10.51 -21.12 7.42
CA LEU A 165 -11.65 -20.88 8.29
C LEU A 165 -12.94 -21.06 7.49
N ASP A 166 -13.82 -21.94 7.96
CA ASP A 166 -15.23 -21.98 7.58
C ASP A 166 -15.94 -20.85 8.33
N ALA A 167 -16.13 -19.73 7.63
CA ALA A 167 -16.62 -18.49 8.25
C ALA A 167 -18.15 -18.46 8.31
N ASN A 168 -18.83 -19.17 7.40
CA ASN A 168 -20.29 -19.23 7.37
C ASN A 168 -20.87 -20.45 8.11
N GLY A 169 -20.04 -21.44 8.44
CA GLY A 169 -20.40 -22.63 9.21
C GLY A 169 -21.17 -23.69 8.42
N ASP A 170 -21.09 -23.69 7.09
CA ASP A 170 -21.83 -24.63 6.23
C ASP A 170 -21.10 -25.96 5.99
N GLY A 171 -19.86 -26.09 6.47
CA GLY A 171 -19.05 -27.29 6.36
C GLY A 171 -18.28 -27.41 5.03
N VAL A 172 -18.30 -26.40 4.17
CA VAL A 172 -17.59 -26.36 2.89
C VAL A 172 -16.85 -25.05 2.74
N ILE A 173 -15.54 -25.10 2.41
CA ILE A 173 -14.81 -23.86 2.12
C ILE A 173 -15.15 -23.40 0.70
N SER A 174 -15.55 -22.15 0.57
CA SER A 174 -15.98 -21.51 -0.68
C SER A 174 -15.66 -20.01 -0.69
N PRO A 175 -15.94 -19.29 -1.78
CA PRO A 175 -15.87 -17.82 -1.79
C PRO A 175 -16.79 -17.13 -0.78
N ASP A 176 -17.80 -17.82 -0.24
CA ASP A 176 -18.72 -17.26 0.77
C ASP A 176 -18.07 -17.19 2.16
N ASP A 177 -16.89 -17.82 2.35
CA ASP A 177 -16.10 -17.77 3.59
C ASP A 177 -15.12 -16.61 3.67
N ARG A 178 -15.20 -15.66 2.74
CA ARG A 178 -14.33 -14.49 2.75
C ARG A 178 -14.66 -13.61 3.93
N VAL A 179 -13.63 -13.02 4.52
CA VAL A 179 -13.73 -12.08 5.63
C VAL A 179 -12.91 -10.83 5.32
N LEU A 180 -13.33 -9.70 5.90
CA LEU A 180 -12.56 -8.46 5.85
C LEU A 180 -11.21 -8.69 6.55
N SER A 181 -10.13 -8.43 5.83
CA SER A 181 -8.76 -8.78 6.23
C SER A 181 -7.80 -7.58 6.20
N GLY A 182 -8.33 -6.38 6.46
CA GLY A 182 -7.59 -5.11 6.47
C GLY A 182 -7.70 -4.33 5.16
N HIS A 183 -6.87 -3.29 4.98
CA HIS A 183 -6.89 -2.41 3.81
C HIS A 183 -5.49 -1.89 3.46
N PRO A 184 -5.24 -1.50 2.20
CA PRO A 184 -3.94 -1.02 1.73
C PRO A 184 -3.62 0.41 2.14
N ASN A 185 -4.62 1.20 2.56
CA ASN A 185 -4.40 2.59 2.98
C ASN A 185 -3.60 2.62 4.29
N PRO A 186 -2.45 3.29 4.38
CA PRO A 186 -1.71 3.40 5.63
C PRO A 186 -2.46 4.31 6.62
N ASP A 187 -2.46 3.94 7.90
CA ASP A 187 -3.03 4.77 8.95
C ASP A 187 -2.23 6.08 9.10
N TYR A 188 -0.91 6.01 9.02
CA TYR A 188 -0.06 7.17 9.26
C TYR A 188 1.07 7.28 8.24
N ILE A 189 1.36 8.51 7.84
CA ILE A 189 2.49 8.87 6.97
C ILE A 189 3.31 9.95 7.68
N TRP A 190 4.62 9.85 7.59
CA TRP A 190 5.52 10.77 8.27
C TRP A 190 6.78 11.05 7.47
N GLY A 191 7.36 12.22 7.72
CA GLY A 191 8.61 12.66 7.13
C GLY A 191 9.39 13.53 8.10
N VAL A 192 10.70 13.33 8.16
CA VAL A 192 11.63 14.15 8.91
C VAL A 192 12.76 14.55 8.00
N SER A 193 12.93 15.85 7.80
CA SER A 193 14.08 16.43 7.14
C SER A 193 14.95 17.20 8.12
N ASN A 194 16.26 17.10 7.93
CA ASN A 194 17.23 17.92 8.65
C ASN A 194 18.13 18.63 7.64
N THR A 195 18.43 19.89 7.92
CA THR A 195 19.37 20.70 7.14
C THR A 195 20.37 21.35 8.07
N PHE A 196 21.66 21.12 7.81
CA PHE A 196 22.79 21.71 8.51
C PHE A 196 23.56 22.60 7.55
N SER A 197 24.09 23.72 8.05
CA SER A 197 25.10 24.49 7.31
C SER A 197 26.21 24.99 8.23
N TYR A 198 27.46 24.91 7.77
CA TYR A 198 28.63 25.37 8.51
C TYR A 198 29.78 25.74 7.58
N LYS A 199 30.18 27.02 7.58
CA LYS A 199 31.37 27.52 6.85
C LYS A 199 31.47 27.02 5.39
N GLY A 200 30.36 27.09 4.64
CA GLY A 200 30.30 26.65 3.24
C GLY A 200 29.92 25.18 3.05
N PHE A 201 30.01 24.34 4.08
CA PHE A 201 29.41 23.00 4.05
C PHE A 201 27.90 23.08 4.27
N ASP A 202 27.16 22.24 3.54
CA ASP A 202 25.75 21.97 3.79
C ASP A 202 25.51 20.46 3.80
N LEU A 203 24.66 20.00 4.70
CA LEU A 203 24.22 18.61 4.78
C LEU A 203 22.71 18.61 4.93
N SER A 204 22.02 17.88 4.06
CA SER A 204 20.60 17.61 4.23
C SER A 204 20.30 16.12 4.15
N PHE A 205 19.29 15.68 4.89
CA PHE A 205 18.72 14.35 4.71
C PHE A 205 17.22 14.36 4.94
N LEU A 206 16.52 13.49 4.21
CA LEU A 206 15.09 13.24 4.33
C LEU A 206 14.87 11.76 4.65
N VAL A 207 14.24 11.51 5.79
CA VAL A 207 13.71 10.20 6.16
C VAL A 207 12.20 10.28 6.09
N GLN A 208 11.55 9.30 5.50
CA GLN A 208 10.09 9.19 5.54
C GLN A 208 9.67 7.74 5.77
N GLY A 209 8.41 7.56 6.10
CA GLY A 209 7.82 6.24 6.22
C GLY A 209 6.30 6.29 6.33
N GLN A 210 5.73 5.11 6.46
CA GLN A 210 4.32 4.93 6.75
C GLN A 210 4.12 3.67 7.62
N TRP A 211 2.99 3.60 8.30
CA TRP A 211 2.56 2.37 8.98
C TRP A 211 1.03 2.26 9.08
N GLY A 212 0.55 1.04 9.30
CA GLY A 212 -0.86 0.75 9.58
C GLY A 212 -1.69 0.31 8.37
N GLY A 213 -1.05 -0.21 7.32
CA GLY A 213 -1.73 -0.77 6.15
C GLY A 213 -1.29 -2.20 5.84
N VAL A 214 -2.14 -2.94 5.14
CA VAL A 214 -1.82 -4.27 4.62
C VAL A 214 -2.10 -4.35 3.13
N ILE A 215 -1.15 -4.89 2.38
CA ILE A 215 -1.27 -5.06 0.93
C ILE A 215 -1.41 -6.53 0.59
N TYR A 216 -2.28 -6.83 -0.38
CA TYR A 216 -2.32 -8.14 -1.01
C TYR A 216 -1.26 -8.22 -2.10
N SER A 217 -0.29 -9.13 -1.97
CA SER A 217 0.68 -9.34 -3.05
C SER A 217 0.21 -10.45 -3.98
N THR A 218 -0.28 -10.06 -5.16
CA THR A 218 -0.54 -11.02 -6.24
C THR A 218 0.77 -11.60 -6.79
N PHE A 219 1.86 -10.83 -6.75
CA PHE A 219 3.20 -11.30 -7.11
C PHE A 219 3.73 -12.35 -6.14
N GLY A 220 3.60 -12.11 -4.83
CA GLY A 220 3.98 -13.06 -3.77
C GLY A 220 3.11 -14.31 -3.75
N ARG A 221 1.87 -14.24 -4.24
CA ARG A 221 0.99 -15.40 -4.45
C ARG A 221 1.34 -16.25 -5.67
N ALA A 222 1.67 -15.62 -6.80
CA ALA A 222 2.56 -16.29 -7.76
C ALA A 222 3.88 -16.60 -7.01
N MET A 223 4.90 -17.32 -7.43
CA MET A 223 6.04 -17.67 -6.54
C MET A 223 5.72 -18.61 -5.34
N ASP A 224 4.74 -18.33 -4.46
CA ASP A 224 4.65 -18.95 -3.12
C ASP A 224 3.37 -19.76 -2.84
N ARG A 225 2.38 -19.79 -3.75
CA ARG A 225 1.19 -20.65 -3.52
C ARG A 225 1.46 -22.14 -3.63
N THR A 226 0.75 -22.91 -2.82
CA THR A 226 0.69 -24.38 -2.87
C THR A 226 0.51 -24.85 -4.32
N GLY A 227 1.36 -25.76 -4.77
CA GLY A 227 1.33 -26.28 -6.15
C GLY A 227 2.12 -25.47 -7.18
N GLN A 228 2.66 -24.28 -6.85
CA GLN A 228 3.45 -23.48 -7.80
C GLN A 228 4.93 -23.90 -7.85
N GLY A 229 5.51 -24.34 -6.73
CA GLY A 229 6.95 -24.59 -6.61
C GLY A 229 7.45 -26.00 -6.97
N PHE A 230 6.65 -26.86 -7.62
CA PHE A 230 7.12 -28.22 -7.94
C PHE A 230 7.96 -28.30 -9.23
N VAL A 231 7.80 -27.33 -10.14
CA VAL A 231 8.58 -27.20 -11.40
C VAL A 231 9.21 -25.82 -11.58
N ASP A 232 8.76 -24.83 -10.83
CA ASP A 232 9.28 -23.46 -10.88
C ASP A 232 10.21 -23.17 -9.70
N ASN A 233 11.03 -22.12 -9.82
CA ASN A 233 11.80 -21.62 -8.70
C ASN A 233 10.86 -21.00 -7.64
N ALA A 234 11.18 -21.20 -6.37
CA ALA A 234 10.40 -20.68 -5.23
C ALA A 234 11.27 -19.81 -4.32
N LEU A 235 10.61 -19.00 -3.47
CA LEU A 235 11.30 -18.20 -2.48
C LEU A 235 12.03 -19.09 -1.46
N GLY A 236 13.11 -18.56 -0.87
CA GLY A 236 13.91 -19.29 0.10
C GLY A 236 13.13 -19.77 1.33
N LEU A 237 11.99 -19.12 1.64
CA LEU A 237 11.07 -19.49 2.72
C LEU A 237 10.33 -20.81 2.49
N TYR A 238 10.24 -21.30 1.24
CA TYR A 238 9.67 -22.61 0.91
C TYR A 238 10.53 -23.79 1.37
N ARG A 239 11.75 -23.52 1.88
CA ARG A 239 12.58 -24.55 2.52
C ARG A 239 11.93 -25.09 3.77
N ASP A 240 11.16 -24.30 4.50
CA ASP A 240 10.55 -24.74 5.77
C ASP A 240 9.06 -25.07 5.61
N ARG A 241 8.64 -25.41 4.39
CA ARG A 241 7.28 -25.87 4.10
C ARG A 241 7.00 -27.26 4.67
N TRP A 242 5.72 -27.61 4.75
CA TRP A 242 5.29 -28.96 5.08
C TRP A 242 5.74 -30.00 4.03
N ARG A 243 6.26 -31.15 4.47
CA ARG A 243 6.63 -32.28 3.58
C ARG A 243 5.92 -33.58 3.94
N SER A 244 5.83 -33.89 5.24
CA SER A 244 5.14 -35.07 5.77
C SER A 244 4.77 -34.83 7.25
N PRO A 245 3.99 -35.72 7.89
CA PRO A 245 3.74 -35.65 9.33
C PRO A 245 5.02 -35.66 10.18
N GLU A 246 6.07 -36.34 9.71
CA GLU A 246 7.38 -36.43 10.39
C GLU A 246 8.29 -35.22 10.10
N ASP A 247 8.02 -34.49 9.02
CA ASP A 247 8.69 -33.23 8.66
C ASP A 247 7.66 -32.16 8.26
N PRO A 248 6.93 -31.60 9.25
CA PRO A 248 5.86 -30.63 9.01
C PRO A 248 6.38 -29.22 8.68
N GLY A 249 7.70 -29.01 8.71
CA GLY A 249 8.31 -27.70 8.55
C GLY A 249 7.93 -26.70 9.65
N ALA A 250 7.89 -25.42 9.31
CA ALA A 250 7.54 -24.32 10.22
C ALA A 250 6.03 -24.14 10.43
N GLY A 251 5.18 -24.93 9.77
CA GLY A 251 3.72 -24.83 9.87
C GLY A 251 3.11 -23.58 9.23
N LEU A 252 3.89 -22.84 8.43
CA LEU A 252 3.44 -21.61 7.75
C LEU A 252 3.08 -21.83 6.28
N ARG A 253 3.75 -22.78 5.61
CA ARG A 253 3.58 -23.02 4.18
C ARG A 253 3.19 -24.48 3.92
N GLY A 254 2.19 -24.65 3.07
CA GLY A 254 1.73 -25.96 2.63
C GLY A 254 2.75 -26.69 1.76
N LYS A 255 2.43 -27.93 1.40
CA LYS A 255 3.27 -28.77 0.55
C LYS A 255 3.50 -28.16 -0.85
N ALA A 256 4.50 -28.69 -1.58
CA ALA A 256 4.87 -28.16 -2.90
C ALA A 256 3.84 -28.44 -4.00
N THR A 257 2.98 -29.45 -3.83
CA THR A 257 2.01 -29.90 -4.84
C THR A 257 0.60 -29.52 -4.40
N SER A 258 -0.29 -29.17 -5.34
CA SER A 258 -1.70 -28.92 -5.02
C SER A 258 -2.59 -30.01 -5.64
N SER A 259 -3.59 -30.45 -4.88
CA SER A 259 -4.71 -31.28 -5.35
C SER A 259 -6.04 -30.52 -5.43
N PHE A 260 -6.03 -29.21 -5.14
CA PHE A 260 -7.23 -28.37 -5.04
C PHE A 260 -7.13 -27.09 -5.88
N GLY A 261 -8.25 -26.37 -5.99
CA GLY A 261 -8.36 -25.14 -6.77
C GLY A 261 -7.56 -23.96 -6.21
N ARG A 262 -7.73 -22.77 -6.78
CA ARG A 262 -7.12 -21.54 -6.28
C ARG A 262 -8.14 -20.76 -5.45
N ILE A 263 -7.78 -20.36 -4.25
CA ILE A 263 -8.57 -19.44 -3.43
C ILE A 263 -7.67 -18.34 -2.88
N LYS A 264 -8.13 -17.09 -2.97
CA LYS A 264 -7.41 -15.94 -2.39
C LYS A 264 -7.60 -15.98 -0.88
N ASN A 265 -6.49 -15.94 -0.16
CA ASN A 265 -6.47 -16.06 1.29
C ASN A 265 -5.42 -15.12 1.92
N THR A 266 -5.36 -15.13 3.25
CA THR A 266 -4.53 -14.24 4.06
C THR A 266 -3.01 -14.47 3.98
N ASP A 267 -2.52 -15.54 3.36
CA ASP A 267 -1.08 -15.88 3.34
C ASP A 267 -0.18 -14.91 2.56
N TRP A 268 -0.80 -14.11 1.70
CA TRP A 268 -0.13 -13.09 0.88
C TRP A 268 -0.57 -11.67 1.24
N LEU A 269 -1.05 -11.52 2.47
CA LEU A 269 -1.21 -10.22 3.10
C LEU A 269 0.05 -9.86 3.83
N TYR A 270 0.58 -8.69 3.49
CA TYR A 270 1.83 -8.21 4.05
C TYR A 270 1.64 -6.81 4.61
N PRO A 271 2.30 -6.47 5.73
CA PRO A 271 2.33 -5.09 6.17
C PRO A 271 3.03 -4.24 5.12
N ASN A 272 2.47 -3.07 4.82
CA ASN A 272 3.10 -2.08 3.94
C ASN A 272 3.89 -1.02 4.73
N ASP A 273 4.21 -1.33 5.98
CA ASP A 273 5.02 -0.50 6.86
C ASP A 273 6.46 -0.41 6.35
N TYR A 274 6.97 0.80 6.23
CA TYR A 274 8.37 1.02 5.86
C TYR A 274 8.92 2.33 6.43
N TRP A 275 10.24 2.43 6.47
CA TRP A 275 10.97 3.69 6.55
C TRP A 275 12.08 3.70 5.51
N ARG A 276 12.38 4.89 4.98
CA ARG A 276 13.36 5.08 3.91
C ARG A 276 14.03 6.43 4.03
N VAL A 277 15.36 6.43 3.90
CA VAL A 277 16.14 7.64 3.70
C VAL A 277 16.09 7.96 2.21
N ARG A 278 15.23 8.91 1.83
CA ARG A 278 15.02 9.30 0.43
C ARG A 278 16.26 9.90 -0.17
N ASN A 279 16.90 10.80 0.56
CA ASN A 279 18.15 11.41 0.15
C ASN A 279 19.02 11.77 1.35
N ILE A 280 20.32 11.71 1.13
CA ILE A 280 21.36 12.35 1.95
C ILE A 280 22.22 13.15 0.99
N THR A 281 22.27 14.47 1.14
CA THR A 281 23.06 15.36 0.30
C THR A 281 24.11 16.07 1.13
N LEU A 282 25.38 15.89 0.78
CA LEU A 282 26.49 16.68 1.31
C LEU A 282 27.00 17.61 0.21
N GLY A 283 27.00 18.91 0.51
CA GLY A 283 27.49 19.95 -0.37
C GLY A 283 28.63 20.76 0.23
N TYR A 284 29.44 21.34 -0.63
CA TYR A 284 30.35 22.41 -0.28
C TYR A 284 30.25 23.55 -1.30
N ASN A 285 29.91 24.73 -0.80
CA ASN A 285 29.87 25.96 -1.55
C ASN A 285 31.28 26.56 -1.62
N LEU A 286 31.84 26.61 -2.83
CA LEU A 286 33.13 27.23 -3.12
C LEU A 286 33.05 28.77 -3.10
N GLY A 287 31.87 29.34 -2.90
CA GLY A 287 31.63 30.77 -2.81
C GLY A 287 32.04 31.52 -4.07
N SER A 288 32.43 32.78 -3.91
CA SER A 288 32.95 33.63 -4.98
C SER A 288 34.45 33.43 -5.22
N LEU A 289 35.00 32.22 -5.05
CA LEU A 289 36.42 31.96 -5.34
C LEU A 289 36.81 32.38 -6.78
N PHE A 290 35.85 32.36 -7.70
CA PHE A 290 35.96 32.92 -9.04
C PHE A 290 35.40 34.36 -9.05
N ARG A 291 36.19 35.34 -8.57
CA ARG A 291 35.79 36.77 -8.59
C ARG A 291 35.95 37.42 -9.96
N GLU A 292 36.80 36.84 -10.81
CA GLU A 292 37.11 37.33 -12.15
C GLU A 292 37.01 36.16 -13.13
N GLY A 293 35.97 36.14 -13.96
CA GLY A 293 35.68 35.08 -14.92
C GLY A 293 34.19 35.03 -15.30
N LEU A 294 33.85 34.14 -16.23
CA LEU A 294 32.46 33.87 -16.65
C LEU A 294 31.61 33.18 -15.56
N VAL A 295 32.25 32.62 -14.54
CA VAL A 295 31.62 31.90 -13.44
C VAL A 295 31.84 32.70 -12.17
N SER A 296 30.77 33.10 -11.49
CA SER A 296 30.77 33.86 -10.24
C SER A 296 30.62 33.00 -8.97
N GLY A 297 30.32 31.71 -9.12
CA GLY A 297 30.29 30.77 -8.00
C GLY A 297 30.14 29.30 -8.40
N ALA A 298 30.47 28.39 -7.48
CA ALA A 298 30.32 26.96 -7.68
C ALA A 298 29.95 26.23 -6.39
N ARG A 299 29.11 25.20 -6.48
CA ARG A 299 28.84 24.23 -5.40
C ARG A 299 29.07 22.83 -5.90
N LEU A 300 29.91 22.08 -5.18
CA LEU A 300 30.11 20.65 -5.39
C LEU A 300 29.20 19.90 -4.43
N TYR A 301 28.57 18.81 -4.88
CA TYR A 301 27.76 17.98 -3.99
C TYR A 301 27.78 16.51 -4.37
N ALA A 302 27.50 15.68 -3.37
CA ALA A 302 27.21 14.27 -3.52
C ALA A 302 25.87 13.96 -2.84
N THR A 303 25.01 13.21 -3.53
CA THR A 303 23.70 12.79 -3.03
C THR A 303 23.61 11.26 -3.09
N ALA A 304 23.22 10.64 -1.98
CA ALA A 304 22.83 9.24 -1.92
C ALA A 304 21.30 9.16 -1.86
N GLU A 305 20.66 8.52 -2.85
CA GLU A 305 19.21 8.38 -2.94
C GLU A 305 18.75 6.95 -2.67
N ASN A 306 17.68 6.81 -1.86
CA ASN A 306 17.05 5.53 -1.47
C ASN A 306 18.01 4.45 -0.93
N TYR A 307 19.17 4.86 -0.40
CA TYR A 307 20.25 3.94 -0.03
C TYR A 307 19.96 3.13 1.24
N PHE A 308 19.29 3.77 2.20
CA PHE A 308 18.99 3.21 3.51
C PHE A 308 17.48 3.15 3.72
N GLY A 309 17.03 2.11 4.38
CA GLY A 309 15.61 1.90 4.69
C GLY A 309 15.40 0.51 5.27
N GLY A 310 14.17 0.26 5.70
CA GLY A 310 13.74 -1.04 6.18
C GLY A 310 12.23 -1.19 6.09
N ASP A 311 11.81 -2.41 5.84
CA ASP A 311 10.44 -2.86 5.77
C ASP A 311 10.39 -4.35 6.17
N LYS A 312 9.18 -4.89 6.29
CA LYS A 312 8.93 -6.32 6.51
C LYS A 312 8.17 -6.94 5.35
N TYR A 313 8.25 -6.34 4.17
CA TYR A 313 7.47 -6.75 3.01
C TYR A 313 8.22 -7.83 2.22
N ASP A 314 7.83 -9.09 2.40
CA ASP A 314 8.37 -10.26 1.69
C ASP A 314 7.48 -10.71 0.52
N GLY A 315 6.40 -9.98 0.23
CA GLY A 315 5.52 -10.22 -0.91
C GLY A 315 6.07 -9.72 -2.26
N GLY A 316 7.18 -8.99 -2.30
CA GLY A 316 7.70 -8.37 -3.51
C GLY A 316 8.97 -7.57 -3.28
N PHE A 317 9.12 -6.44 -3.99
CA PHE A 317 10.33 -5.62 -3.94
C PHE A 317 10.13 -4.21 -3.40
N ASN A 318 8.89 -3.71 -3.37
CA ASN A 318 8.61 -2.34 -2.96
C ASN A 318 7.32 -2.25 -2.14
N PRO A 319 7.41 -2.03 -0.81
CA PRO A 319 6.24 -1.90 0.07
C PRO A 319 5.38 -0.67 -0.24
N GLU A 320 5.91 0.28 -1.02
CA GLU A 320 5.20 1.49 -1.43
C GLU A 320 4.27 1.28 -2.62
N ALA A 321 4.40 0.15 -3.32
CA ALA A 321 3.76 0.00 -4.60
C ALA A 321 2.35 -0.56 -4.48
N VAL A 322 1.41 0.15 -5.10
CA VAL A 322 0.06 -0.32 -5.39
C VAL A 322 -0.10 -0.24 -6.91
N ASN A 323 -0.18 -1.40 -7.57
CA ASN A 323 -0.23 -1.48 -9.04
C ASN A 323 -1.65 -1.46 -9.59
N ASN A 324 -2.60 -2.13 -8.93
CA ASN A 324 -4.02 -2.12 -9.32
C ASN A 324 -4.91 -2.21 -8.08
N ASP A 325 -5.91 -1.35 -7.94
CA ASP A 325 -7.01 -1.51 -6.97
C ASP A 325 -6.58 -1.95 -5.54
N GLY A 326 -5.44 -1.48 -5.03
CA GLY A 326 -4.95 -1.85 -3.70
C GLY A 326 -4.05 -3.10 -3.60
N ASP A 327 -3.60 -3.69 -4.72
CA ASP A 327 -2.71 -4.87 -4.76
C ASP A 327 -1.31 -4.58 -5.36
N ASP A 328 -0.31 -5.38 -4.97
CA ASP A 328 1.03 -5.39 -5.59
C ASP A 328 1.13 -6.52 -6.62
N TYR A 329 1.46 -6.14 -7.86
CA TYR A 329 1.68 -7.05 -8.98
C TYR A 329 3.15 -7.06 -9.44
N GLY A 330 4.08 -6.88 -8.50
CA GLY A 330 5.50 -7.02 -8.75
C GLY A 330 6.13 -5.70 -9.17
N ALA A 331 5.80 -4.62 -8.48
CA ALA A 331 6.46 -3.35 -8.71
C ALA A 331 7.96 -3.43 -8.51
N PHE A 332 8.70 -2.72 -9.36
CA PHE A 332 10.15 -2.69 -9.27
C PHE A 332 10.63 -2.00 -7.99
N PRO A 333 11.78 -2.44 -7.43
CA PRO A 333 12.41 -1.74 -6.33
C PRO A 333 12.86 -0.35 -6.77
N LEU A 334 12.93 0.57 -5.81
CA LEU A 334 13.55 1.86 -6.05
C LEU A 334 15.07 1.70 -6.23
N ALA A 335 15.60 2.33 -7.26
CA ALA A 335 17.04 2.32 -7.52
C ALA A 335 17.80 3.08 -6.42
N ARG A 336 18.96 2.55 -6.05
CA ARG A 336 19.92 3.20 -5.14
C ARG A 336 20.94 3.95 -5.99
N SER A 337 20.98 5.27 -5.85
CA SER A 337 21.82 6.13 -6.70
C SER A 337 22.80 6.96 -5.87
N ILE A 338 24.06 7.03 -6.29
CA ILE A 338 25.03 8.01 -5.80
C ILE A 338 25.29 8.98 -6.93
N ILE A 339 24.93 10.23 -6.71
CA ILE A 339 24.99 11.30 -7.71
C ILE A 339 26.06 12.28 -7.27
N PHE A 340 27.01 12.59 -8.16
CA PHE A 340 27.96 13.67 -7.99
C PHE A 340 27.56 14.82 -8.92
N GLY A 341 27.50 16.03 -8.39
CA GLY A 341 27.06 17.18 -9.17
C GLY A 341 27.85 18.46 -8.87
N VAL A 342 27.80 19.36 -9.84
CA VAL A 342 28.38 20.70 -9.77
C VAL A 342 27.31 21.69 -10.21
N ASN A 343 26.98 22.63 -9.33
CA ASN A 343 26.13 23.77 -9.67
C ASN A 343 27.03 24.98 -9.90
N LEU A 344 26.98 25.57 -11.10
CA LEU A 344 27.72 26.78 -11.45
C LEU A 344 26.79 28.00 -11.47
N THR A 345 27.27 29.12 -10.94
CA THR A 345 26.64 30.43 -11.07
C THR A 345 27.48 31.25 -12.04
N PHE A 346 26.86 31.85 -13.05
CA PHE A 346 27.52 32.70 -14.05
C PHE A 346 27.41 34.16 -13.64
#